data_AF-A0A3D5RWF8-F1
#
_entry.id   AF-A0A3D5RWF8-F1
#
_cell.length_a   1.000
_cell.length_b   1.000
_cell.length_c   1.000
_cell.angle_alpha   90.00
_cell.angle_beta   90.00
_cell.angle_gamma   90.00
#
_symmetry.space_group_name_H-M   'P 1'
#
loop_
_entity.id
_entity.type
_entity.pdbx_description
1 polymer ?
#
loop_
_entity_poly.entity_id
_entity_poly.type
_entity_poly.pdbx_seq_one_letter_code
_entity_poly.pdbx_strand_id
1 'polypeptide(L)'
;MHHITYENTLYQCEPGETVLNALMRQGKEIPFSCRKGNCKSCKTKVISGNIPDGSQKELPDFMIDNQIILPCITVPTGDLVLEKPKLEDLRKPIAESPFEFRKETESEHPQPDLELWKALGEGELLLDILTHFYNQVYHDPRLSPFFEKTTKDRAIGKQYNFLQEIMTGEKVFFGSYPRSAHHWMIIDDELFDYRNDLLEKSMVHHDLGEKWRKRWRALDEHYKLMIVKSRKWPNIIGDVIVPVGKFETMTAEMDMVCDRCFEEIPAGSPVRYHQDEAQIYCQKCALLEENQ
;
A
#
# COMPACT_ATOMS: atom_id res chain seq x y z
N MET A 1 -6.75 -42.82 -9.92
CA MET A 1 -6.66 -42.29 -8.55
C MET A 1 -5.36 -41.53 -8.46
N HIS A 2 -5.41 -40.31 -7.95
CA HIS A 2 -4.25 -39.43 -7.81
C HIS A 2 -4.04 -39.07 -6.35
N HIS A 3 -2.81 -38.71 -6.00
CA HIS A 3 -2.47 -38.28 -4.66
C HIS A 3 -2.37 -36.76 -4.59
N ILE A 4 -3.01 -36.19 -3.58
CA ILE A 4 -2.93 -34.77 -3.26
C ILE A 4 -2.21 -34.63 -1.93
N THR A 5 -1.03 -34.02 -1.92
CA THR A 5 -0.38 -33.61 -0.68
C THR A 5 -0.81 -32.19 -0.37
N TYR A 6 -1.52 -31.96 0.74
CA TYR A 6 -1.92 -30.62 1.18
C TYR A 6 -1.35 -30.35 2.58
N GLU A 7 -0.55 -29.29 2.73
CA GLU A 7 0.13 -28.94 4.00
C GLU A 7 0.85 -30.16 4.63
N ASN A 8 1.65 -30.87 3.81
CA ASN A 8 2.41 -32.07 4.19
C ASN A 8 1.57 -33.31 4.58
N THR A 9 0.26 -33.29 4.35
CA THR A 9 -0.62 -34.45 4.57
C THR A 9 -1.07 -35.04 3.23
N LEU A 10 -1.03 -36.36 3.09
CA LEU A 10 -1.42 -37.07 1.87
C LEU A 10 -2.92 -37.39 1.87
N TYR A 11 -3.59 -37.12 0.75
CA TYR A 11 -5.00 -37.39 0.52
C TYR A 11 -5.19 -38.13 -0.81
N GLN A 12 -6.16 -39.05 -0.85
CA GLN A 12 -6.52 -39.78 -2.08
C GLN A 12 -7.64 -39.06 -2.83
N CYS A 13 -7.44 -38.83 -4.14
CA CYS A 13 -8.43 -38.24 -5.03
C CYS A 13 -8.92 -39.29 -6.05
N GLU A 14 -10.23 -39.53 -6.02
CA GLU A 14 -10.88 -40.50 -6.90
C GLU A 14 -10.94 -40.00 -8.35
N PRO A 15 -11.00 -40.89 -9.36
CA PRO A 15 -11.16 -40.48 -10.75
C PRO A 15 -12.39 -39.58 -10.94
N GLY A 16 -12.19 -38.39 -11.52
CA GLY A 16 -13.26 -37.41 -11.75
C GLY A 16 -13.68 -36.59 -10.52
N GLU A 17 -13.08 -36.84 -9.36
CA GLU A 17 -13.33 -36.06 -8.15
C GLU A 17 -12.55 -34.74 -8.19
N THR A 18 -13.14 -33.67 -7.65
CA THR A 18 -12.42 -32.40 -7.50
C THR A 18 -11.52 -32.44 -6.27
N VAL A 19 -10.41 -31.68 -6.30
CA VAL A 19 -9.50 -31.56 -5.17
C VAL A 19 -10.24 -31.14 -3.89
N LEU A 20 -11.18 -30.19 -3.98
CA LEU A 20 -11.98 -29.78 -2.82
C LEU A 20 -12.77 -30.96 -2.22
N ASN A 21 -13.43 -31.74 -3.06
CA ASN A 21 -14.23 -32.88 -2.58
C ASN A 21 -13.34 -33.96 -1.96
N ALA A 22 -12.20 -34.27 -2.57
CA ALA A 22 -11.24 -35.24 -2.04
C ALA A 22 -10.75 -34.85 -0.65
N LEU A 23 -10.37 -33.59 -0.46
CA LEU A 23 -9.89 -33.06 0.82
C LEU A 23 -10.98 -33.05 1.88
N MET A 24 -12.17 -32.54 1.55
CA MET A 24 -13.30 -32.49 2.50
C MET A 24 -13.79 -33.88 2.91
N ARG A 25 -13.86 -34.83 1.98
CA ARG A 25 -14.26 -36.22 2.24
C ARG A 25 -13.33 -36.89 3.26
N GLN A 26 -12.06 -36.46 3.30
CA GLN A 26 -11.04 -36.96 4.22
C GLN A 26 -10.83 -36.03 5.43
N GLY A 27 -11.79 -35.13 5.69
CA GLY A 27 -11.83 -34.30 6.91
C GLY A 27 -10.97 -33.04 6.86
N LYS A 28 -10.36 -32.68 5.71
CA LYS A 28 -9.63 -31.42 5.58
C LYS A 28 -10.57 -30.29 5.15
N GLU A 29 -10.67 -29.28 6.00
CA GLU A 29 -11.43 -28.07 5.70
C GLU A 29 -10.61 -27.08 4.87
N ILE A 30 -11.25 -26.56 3.82
CA ILE A 30 -10.75 -25.46 2.99
C ILE A 30 -11.90 -24.45 2.85
N PRO A 31 -11.65 -23.14 2.89
CA PRO A 31 -12.71 -22.15 2.68
C PRO A 31 -13.38 -22.31 1.31
N PHE A 32 -14.70 -22.46 1.23
CA PHE A 32 -15.42 -22.44 -0.05
C PHE A 32 -16.84 -21.89 0.16
N SER A 33 -17.46 -21.45 -0.93
CA SER A 33 -18.86 -21.00 -0.91
C SER A 33 -19.67 -21.55 -2.09
N CYS A 34 -19.24 -21.30 -3.32
CA CYS A 34 -20.09 -21.60 -4.50
C CYS A 34 -19.86 -22.97 -5.17
N ARG A 35 -18.70 -23.60 -4.96
CA ARG A 35 -18.26 -24.84 -5.65
C ARG A 35 -18.24 -24.79 -7.19
N LYS A 36 -18.24 -23.59 -7.78
CA LYS A 36 -18.33 -23.37 -9.24
C LYS A 36 -17.25 -22.44 -9.79
N GLY A 37 -16.24 -22.10 -8.97
CA GLY A 37 -15.16 -21.17 -9.34
C GLY A 37 -15.48 -19.67 -9.11
N ASN A 38 -16.75 -19.29 -9.05
CA ASN A 38 -17.16 -17.87 -9.06
C ASN A 38 -16.73 -17.07 -7.81
N CYS A 39 -16.84 -17.64 -6.60
CA CYS A 39 -16.54 -16.91 -5.35
C CYS A 39 -15.03 -16.73 -5.10
N LYS A 40 -14.20 -17.55 -5.73
CA LYS A 40 -12.74 -17.58 -5.54
C LYS A 40 -12.29 -17.71 -4.07
N SER A 41 -13.11 -18.29 -3.19
CA SER A 41 -12.77 -18.45 -1.76
C SER A 41 -11.81 -19.61 -1.49
N CYS A 42 -11.84 -20.65 -2.33
CA CYS A 42 -11.06 -21.88 -2.14
C CYS A 42 -9.61 -21.81 -2.62
N LYS A 43 -9.11 -20.65 -3.01
CA LYS A 43 -7.78 -20.49 -3.62
C LYS A 43 -6.71 -21.27 -2.85
N THR A 44 -5.93 -22.05 -3.58
CA THR A 44 -4.76 -22.79 -3.07
C THR A 44 -3.61 -22.67 -4.05
N LYS A 45 -2.38 -22.73 -3.53
CA LYS A 45 -1.18 -22.67 -4.34
C LYS A 45 -0.69 -24.07 -4.68
N VAL A 46 -0.31 -24.29 -5.93
CA VAL A 46 0.36 -25.52 -6.37
C VAL A 46 1.86 -25.34 -6.19
N ILE A 47 2.47 -26.24 -5.44
CA ILE A 47 3.92 -26.31 -5.19
C ILE A 47 4.60 -27.26 -6.18
N SER A 48 3.90 -28.33 -6.56
CA SER A 48 4.38 -29.31 -7.55
C SER A 48 3.22 -30.04 -8.21
N GLY A 49 3.45 -30.50 -9.44
CA GLY A 49 2.47 -31.18 -10.28
C GLY A 49 1.90 -30.28 -11.39
N ASN A 50 1.25 -30.90 -12.37
CA ASN A 50 0.70 -30.19 -13.52
C ASN A 50 -0.69 -29.64 -13.20
N ILE A 51 -0.89 -28.32 -13.40
CA ILE A 51 -2.20 -27.68 -13.22
C ILE A 51 -3.14 -28.13 -14.34
N PRO A 52 -4.29 -28.77 -14.04
CA PRO A 52 -5.26 -29.15 -15.05
C PRO A 52 -5.98 -27.94 -15.65
N ASP A 53 -6.32 -28.01 -16.93
CA ASP A 53 -7.06 -26.96 -17.64
C ASP A 53 -8.36 -26.57 -16.91
N GLY A 54 -8.66 -25.27 -16.89
CA GLY A 54 -9.85 -24.73 -16.22
C GLY A 54 -9.74 -24.59 -14.70
N SER A 55 -8.68 -25.11 -14.07
CA SER A 55 -8.43 -24.95 -12.62
C SER A 55 -8.25 -23.51 -12.17
N GLN A 56 -7.86 -22.63 -13.09
CA GLN A 56 -7.54 -21.22 -12.83
C GLN A 56 -8.57 -20.28 -13.48
N LYS A 57 -9.78 -20.78 -13.75
CA LYS A 57 -10.83 -20.05 -14.45
C LYS A 57 -11.10 -18.68 -13.80
N GLU A 58 -11.01 -17.63 -14.62
CA GLU A 58 -11.28 -16.23 -14.23
C GLU A 58 -10.43 -15.72 -13.05
N LEU A 59 -9.26 -16.33 -12.81
CA LEU A 59 -8.25 -15.75 -11.95
C LEU A 59 -7.51 -14.64 -12.70
N PRO A 60 -7.11 -13.55 -12.02
CA PRO A 60 -6.18 -12.58 -12.60
C PRO A 60 -4.83 -13.21 -12.96
N ASP A 61 -4.17 -12.74 -14.01
CA ASP A 61 -2.91 -13.29 -14.53
C ASP A 61 -1.84 -13.46 -13.44
N PHE A 62 -1.69 -12.49 -12.54
CA PHE A 62 -0.70 -12.60 -11.46
C PHE A 62 -0.96 -13.76 -10.49
N MET A 63 -2.22 -14.15 -10.28
CA MET A 63 -2.55 -15.34 -9.49
C MET A 63 -2.26 -16.62 -10.30
N ILE A 64 -2.45 -16.56 -11.62
CA ILE A 64 -2.12 -17.66 -12.53
C ILE A 64 -0.62 -17.93 -12.50
N ASP A 65 0.19 -16.88 -12.64
CA ASP A 65 1.66 -16.93 -12.57
C ASP A 65 2.15 -17.48 -11.22
N ASN A 66 1.47 -17.10 -10.13
CA ASN A 66 1.71 -17.62 -8.78
C ASN A 66 1.18 -19.05 -8.54
N GLN A 67 0.78 -19.77 -9.60
CA GLN A 67 0.31 -21.16 -9.52
C GLN A 67 -0.91 -21.34 -8.61
N ILE A 68 -1.77 -20.32 -8.52
CA ILE A 68 -3.02 -20.40 -7.76
C ILE A 68 -4.07 -21.14 -8.56
N ILE A 69 -4.74 -22.11 -7.92
CA ILE A 69 -5.86 -22.87 -8.48
C ILE A 69 -7.13 -22.70 -7.64
N LEU A 70 -8.25 -23.16 -8.18
CA LEU A 70 -9.55 -23.27 -7.52
C LEU A 70 -9.90 -24.75 -7.31
N PRO A 71 -9.57 -25.36 -6.14
CA PRO A 71 -9.84 -26.76 -5.81
C PRO A 71 -11.26 -27.24 -6.09
N CYS A 72 -12.24 -26.34 -6.01
CA CYS A 72 -13.63 -26.68 -6.24
C CYS A 72 -13.97 -27.06 -7.68
N ILE A 73 -13.11 -26.73 -8.64
CA ILE A 73 -13.26 -27.07 -10.06
C ILE A 73 -12.01 -27.78 -10.63
N THR A 74 -10.96 -27.96 -9.83
CA THR A 74 -9.77 -28.71 -10.22
C THR A 74 -10.02 -30.21 -10.09
N VAL A 75 -9.99 -30.93 -11.21
CA VAL A 75 -9.91 -32.39 -11.26
C VAL A 75 -8.46 -32.75 -11.64
N PRO A 76 -7.68 -33.38 -10.76
CA PRO A 76 -6.27 -33.65 -11.00
C PRO A 76 -6.07 -34.63 -12.17
N THR A 77 -5.07 -34.37 -13.00
CA THR A 77 -4.61 -35.27 -14.08
C THR A 77 -3.35 -36.06 -13.69
N GLY A 78 -2.83 -35.79 -12.49
CA GLY A 78 -1.64 -36.36 -11.89
C GLY A 78 -1.57 -35.98 -10.42
N ASP A 79 -0.51 -36.40 -9.73
CA ASP A 79 -0.31 -36.06 -8.32
C ASP A 79 -0.01 -34.56 -8.16
N LEU A 80 -0.56 -33.93 -7.11
CA LEU A 80 -0.38 -32.51 -6.81
C LEU A 80 0.14 -32.32 -5.39
N VAL A 81 1.04 -31.35 -5.22
CA VAL A 81 1.44 -30.82 -3.91
C VAL A 81 0.91 -29.40 -3.78
N LEU A 82 0.15 -29.15 -2.72
CA LEU A 82 -0.64 -27.96 -2.50
C LEU A 82 -0.37 -27.35 -1.13
N GLU A 83 -0.45 -26.02 -1.07
CA GLU A 83 -0.36 -25.25 0.16
C GLU A 83 -1.42 -24.14 0.22
N LYS A 84 -1.63 -23.63 1.43
CA LYS A 84 -2.37 -22.40 1.63
C LYS A 84 -1.60 -21.24 0.98
N PRO A 85 -2.24 -20.39 0.16
CA PRO A 85 -1.56 -19.28 -0.46
C PRO A 85 -1.19 -18.25 0.59
N LYS A 86 -0.01 -17.64 0.45
CA LYS A 86 0.38 -16.49 1.24
C LYS A 86 -0.32 -15.25 0.72
N LEU A 87 -0.38 -14.19 1.53
CA LEU A 87 -1.03 -12.94 1.13
C LEU A 87 -0.37 -12.31 -0.09
N GLU A 88 0.95 -12.45 -0.23
CA GLU A 88 1.74 -12.01 -1.40
C GLU A 88 1.33 -12.72 -2.69
N ASP A 89 0.98 -14.00 -2.65
CA ASP A 89 0.56 -14.77 -3.82
C ASP A 89 -0.79 -14.28 -4.39
N LEU A 90 -1.59 -13.64 -3.55
CA LEU A 90 -2.95 -13.18 -3.84
C LEU A 90 -3.05 -11.68 -4.13
N ARG A 91 -1.95 -10.95 -4.01
CA ARG A 91 -1.91 -9.52 -4.31
C ARG A 91 -1.30 -9.29 -5.69
N LYS A 92 -1.86 -8.34 -6.43
CA LYS A 92 -1.27 -7.91 -7.70
C LYS A 92 0.15 -7.40 -7.42
N PRO A 93 1.19 -7.90 -8.11
CA PRO A 93 2.52 -7.34 -8.03
C PRO A 93 2.42 -5.86 -8.40
N ILE A 94 2.75 -4.99 -7.46
CA ILE A 94 3.02 -3.59 -7.78
C ILE A 94 4.38 -3.62 -8.46
N ALA A 95 4.45 -3.18 -9.72
CA ALA A 95 5.72 -3.10 -10.42
C ALA A 95 6.74 -2.36 -9.53
N GLU A 96 7.95 -2.91 -9.39
CA GLU A 96 8.99 -2.26 -8.59
C GLU A 96 9.18 -0.83 -9.11
N SER A 97 8.87 0.15 -8.27
CA SER A 97 8.99 1.54 -8.67
C SER A 97 10.47 1.90 -8.76
N PRO A 98 10.92 2.57 -9.84
CA PRO A 98 12.30 3.05 -9.94
C PRO A 98 12.64 4.11 -8.87
N PHE A 99 11.65 4.57 -8.11
CA PHE A 99 11.78 5.56 -7.05
C PHE A 99 11.99 4.94 -5.65
N GLU A 100 12.02 3.61 -5.51
CA GLU A 100 12.27 2.95 -4.22
C GLU A 100 13.63 3.36 -3.63
N PHE A 101 14.68 3.49 -4.44
CA PHE A 101 16.04 3.76 -3.97
C PHE A 101 16.64 5.08 -4.48
N ARG A 102 15.84 5.95 -5.09
CA ARG A 102 16.28 7.30 -5.49
C ARG A 102 15.16 8.33 -5.36
N LYS A 103 15.55 9.60 -5.30
CA LYS A 103 14.61 10.74 -5.35
C LYS A 103 14.19 11.02 -6.78
N GLU A 104 13.01 11.62 -6.89
CA GLU A 104 12.60 12.33 -8.09
C GLU A 104 13.51 13.53 -8.36
N THR A 105 13.73 13.81 -9.63
CA THR A 105 14.49 14.95 -10.13
C THR A 105 13.54 16.02 -10.67
N GLU A 106 13.99 17.27 -10.72
CA GLU A 106 13.15 18.38 -11.23
C GLU A 106 12.68 18.15 -12.67
N SER A 107 13.50 17.48 -13.51
CA SER A 107 13.13 17.14 -14.88
C SER A 107 12.00 16.11 -14.99
N GLU A 108 11.72 15.37 -13.91
CA GLU A 108 10.63 14.40 -13.84
C GLU A 108 9.31 15.04 -13.37
N HIS A 109 9.30 16.34 -13.04
CA HIS A 109 8.05 17.07 -12.80
C HIS A 109 7.34 17.40 -14.12
N PRO A 110 6.00 17.44 -14.13
CA PRO A 110 5.25 17.81 -15.32
C PRO A 110 5.52 19.28 -15.68
N GLN A 111 5.30 19.63 -16.94
CA GLN A 111 5.41 21.02 -17.38
C GLN A 111 4.36 21.89 -16.69
N PRO A 112 4.68 23.14 -16.32
CA PRO A 112 3.73 24.05 -15.70
C PRO A 112 2.45 24.23 -16.51
N ASP A 113 1.34 24.38 -15.81
CA ASP A 113 0.00 24.50 -16.35
C ASP A 113 -0.70 25.76 -15.83
N LEU A 114 -0.27 26.92 -16.33
CA LEU A 114 -0.82 28.22 -15.97
C LEU A 114 -2.31 28.36 -16.29
N GLU A 115 -2.81 27.62 -17.27
CA GLU A 115 -4.24 27.66 -17.63
C GLU A 115 -5.09 26.90 -16.61
N LEU A 116 -4.58 25.79 -16.06
CA LEU A 116 -5.20 25.11 -14.93
C LEU A 116 -5.14 25.99 -13.67
N TRP A 117 -4.02 26.68 -13.42
CA TRP A 117 -3.91 27.63 -12.30
C TRP A 117 -4.96 28.75 -12.37
N LYS A 118 -5.13 29.38 -13.54
CA LYS A 118 -6.19 30.38 -13.76
C LYS A 118 -7.58 29.80 -13.57
N ALA A 119 -7.82 28.58 -14.07
CA ALA A 119 -9.11 27.91 -13.88
C ALA A 119 -9.42 27.60 -12.40
N LEU A 120 -8.39 27.50 -11.57
CA LEU A 120 -8.47 27.37 -10.12
C LEU A 120 -8.51 28.74 -9.41
N GLY A 121 -8.93 29.80 -10.10
CA GLY A 121 -9.11 31.14 -9.53
C GLY A 121 -7.82 31.73 -9.01
N GLU A 122 -6.70 31.48 -9.68
CA GLU A 122 -5.36 31.92 -9.26
C GLU A 122 -5.02 31.50 -7.80
N GLY A 123 -5.59 30.37 -7.37
CA GLY A 123 -5.38 29.79 -6.05
C GLY A 123 -6.59 29.88 -5.11
N GLU A 124 -7.50 30.84 -5.30
CA GLU A 124 -8.65 30.99 -4.40
C GLU A 124 -9.57 29.76 -4.42
N LEU A 125 -9.95 29.31 -5.61
CA LEU A 125 -10.78 28.11 -5.77
C LEU A 125 -10.03 26.83 -5.34
N LEU A 126 -8.72 26.79 -5.57
CA LEU A 126 -7.89 25.67 -5.11
C LEU A 126 -7.95 25.53 -3.58
N LEU A 127 -7.85 26.63 -2.84
CA LEU A 127 -7.91 26.62 -1.38
C LEU A 127 -9.26 26.09 -0.88
N ASP A 128 -10.35 26.52 -1.51
CA ASP A 128 -11.70 26.03 -1.19
C ASP A 128 -11.84 24.51 -1.43
N ILE A 129 -11.39 24.04 -2.61
CA ILE A 129 -11.39 22.62 -2.96
C ILE A 129 -10.57 21.81 -1.96
N LEU A 130 -9.35 22.25 -1.63
CA LEU A 130 -8.48 21.54 -0.68
C LEU A 130 -9.10 21.54 0.72
N THR A 131 -9.72 22.63 1.14
CA THR A 131 -10.41 22.70 2.44
C THR A 131 -11.54 21.69 2.52
N HIS A 132 -12.38 21.60 1.48
CA HIS A 132 -13.44 20.60 1.42
C HIS A 132 -12.89 19.17 1.33
N PHE A 133 -11.87 18.94 0.52
CA PHE A 133 -11.22 17.63 0.40
C PHE A 133 -10.64 17.16 1.74
N TYR A 134 -9.85 17.99 2.42
CA TYR A 134 -9.24 17.60 3.69
C TYR A 134 -10.26 17.49 4.83
N ASN A 135 -11.37 18.23 4.80
CA ASN A 135 -12.47 17.96 5.71
C ASN A 135 -12.98 16.52 5.57
N GLN A 136 -13.11 15.99 4.36
CA GLN A 136 -13.48 14.59 4.16
C GLN A 136 -12.38 13.63 4.61
N VAL A 137 -11.11 13.89 4.25
CA VAL A 137 -9.96 13.05 4.61
C VAL A 137 -9.84 12.85 6.13
N TYR A 138 -9.98 13.91 6.92
CA TYR A 138 -9.82 13.82 8.39
C TYR A 138 -10.97 13.08 9.09
N HIS A 139 -12.09 12.87 8.40
CA HIS A 139 -13.21 12.06 8.91
C HIS A 139 -13.28 10.67 8.25
N ASP A 140 -12.39 10.37 7.31
CA ASP A 140 -12.38 9.12 6.57
C ASP A 140 -11.53 8.07 7.29
N PRO A 141 -12.09 6.91 7.69
CA PRO A 141 -11.37 5.91 8.47
C PRO A 141 -10.22 5.22 7.72
N ARG A 142 -10.19 5.28 6.39
CA ARG A 142 -9.10 4.72 5.57
C ARG A 142 -7.93 5.70 5.43
N LEU A 143 -8.20 7.01 5.53
CA LEU A 143 -7.20 8.06 5.27
C LEU A 143 -6.75 8.79 6.53
N SER A 144 -7.64 9.07 7.48
CA SER A 144 -7.34 9.83 8.70
C SER A 144 -6.15 9.29 9.51
N PRO A 145 -5.86 7.97 9.57
CA PRO A 145 -4.67 7.47 10.29
C PRO A 145 -3.34 8.03 9.76
N PHE A 146 -3.25 8.39 8.48
CA PHE A 146 -2.04 9.00 7.90
C PHE A 146 -1.84 10.47 8.32
N PHE A 147 -2.81 11.08 8.99
CA PHE A 147 -2.82 12.50 9.33
C PHE A 147 -2.81 12.77 10.84
N GLU A 148 -2.76 11.76 11.70
CA GLU A 148 -2.83 11.92 13.17
C GLU A 148 -1.77 12.90 13.73
N LYS A 149 -0.59 12.94 13.13
CA LYS A 149 0.54 13.80 13.54
C LYS A 149 0.60 15.14 12.79
N THR A 150 -0.39 15.48 11.97
CA THR A 150 -0.42 16.70 11.14
C THR A 150 -1.75 17.43 11.32
N THR A 151 -1.71 18.76 11.44
CA THR A 151 -2.96 19.54 11.46
C THR A 151 -3.51 19.68 10.04
N LYS A 152 -4.84 19.75 9.94
CA LYS A 152 -5.53 19.95 8.66
C LYS A 152 -5.01 21.17 7.89
N ASP A 153 -4.85 22.31 8.56
CA ASP A 153 -4.35 23.53 7.93
C ASP A 153 -2.92 23.37 7.40
N ARG A 154 -2.07 22.61 8.10
CA ARG A 154 -0.71 22.30 7.64
C ARG A 154 -0.73 21.39 6.42
N ALA A 155 -1.64 20.42 6.36
CA ALA A 155 -1.80 19.54 5.20
C ALA A 155 -2.29 20.32 3.97
N ILE A 156 -3.33 21.15 4.15
CA ILE A 156 -3.86 22.04 3.11
C ILE A 156 -2.76 22.96 2.59
N GLY A 157 -2.07 23.70 3.48
CA GLY A 157 -1.04 24.66 3.08
C GLY A 157 0.14 24.02 2.35
N LYS A 158 0.59 22.83 2.79
CA LYS A 158 1.64 22.09 2.08
C LYS A 158 1.21 21.69 0.67
N GLN A 159 0.02 21.11 0.52
CA GLN A 159 -0.47 20.69 -0.79
C GLN A 159 -0.75 21.88 -1.71
N TYR A 160 -1.27 22.98 -1.17
CA TYR A 160 -1.48 24.23 -1.90
C TYR A 160 -0.17 24.74 -2.49
N ASN A 161 0.87 24.92 -1.67
CA ASN A 161 2.16 25.45 -2.13
C ASN A 161 2.82 24.51 -3.15
N PHE A 162 2.71 23.19 -2.95
CA PHE A 162 3.19 22.20 -3.91
C PHE A 162 2.49 22.36 -5.27
N LEU A 163 1.16 22.42 -5.29
CA LEU A 163 0.39 22.55 -6.52
C LEU A 163 0.63 23.91 -7.20
N GLN A 164 0.78 25.00 -6.43
CA GLN A 164 1.16 26.29 -6.97
C GLN A 164 2.51 26.18 -7.68
N GLU A 165 3.55 25.66 -7.04
CA GLU A 165 4.86 25.50 -7.69
C GLU A 165 4.77 24.63 -8.95
N ILE A 166 4.03 23.53 -8.93
CA ILE A 166 3.90 22.65 -10.10
C ILE A 166 3.11 23.31 -11.24
N MET A 167 2.04 24.06 -10.93
CA MET A 167 1.19 24.66 -11.97
C MET A 167 1.76 25.98 -12.51
N THR A 168 2.46 26.76 -11.69
CA THR A 168 3.03 28.05 -12.11
C THR A 168 4.49 27.97 -12.51
N GLY A 169 5.23 26.99 -11.99
CA GLY A 169 6.68 26.89 -12.11
C GLY A 169 7.44 27.80 -11.15
N GLU A 170 6.75 28.58 -10.30
CA GLU A 170 7.39 29.45 -9.32
C GLU A 170 7.84 28.65 -8.09
N LYS A 171 9.09 28.84 -7.66
CA LYS A 171 9.66 28.16 -6.50
C LYS A 171 9.08 28.70 -5.19
N VAL A 172 8.00 28.08 -4.72
CA VAL A 172 7.26 28.48 -3.50
C VAL A 172 7.05 27.32 -2.52
N PHE A 173 7.29 26.07 -2.94
CA PHE A 173 7.06 24.91 -2.09
C PHE A 173 8.28 24.61 -1.21
N PHE A 174 8.07 24.70 0.11
CA PHE A 174 9.06 24.32 1.11
C PHE A 174 8.63 23.02 1.79
N GLY A 175 9.04 21.90 1.21
CA GLY A 175 8.70 20.58 1.72
C GLY A 175 9.38 19.45 0.95
N SER A 176 8.98 18.22 1.28
CA SER A 176 9.43 17.03 0.56
C SER A 176 8.50 16.75 -0.61
N TYR A 177 9.07 16.39 -1.75
CA TYR A 177 8.33 15.97 -2.94
C TYR A 177 7.70 14.57 -2.77
N PRO A 178 6.72 14.20 -3.62
CA PRO A 178 5.85 13.05 -3.41
C PRO A 178 6.55 11.74 -3.00
N ARG A 179 7.65 11.34 -3.62
CA ARG A 179 8.37 10.12 -3.21
C ARG A 179 8.83 10.21 -1.77
N SER A 180 9.50 11.30 -1.43
CA SER A 180 10.09 11.49 -0.11
C SER A 180 9.03 11.77 0.94
N ALA A 181 7.95 12.50 0.63
CA ALA A 181 6.88 12.80 1.57
C ALA A 181 6.09 11.55 1.99
N HIS A 182 5.93 10.59 1.09
CA HIS A 182 5.08 9.41 1.29
C HIS A 182 5.87 8.13 1.56
N HIS A 183 7.20 8.16 1.72
CA HIS A 183 8.05 6.96 1.81
C HIS A 183 7.60 5.98 2.91
N TRP A 184 7.08 6.50 4.03
CA TRP A 184 6.64 5.74 5.21
C TRP A 184 5.21 5.19 5.11
N MET A 185 4.41 5.64 4.13
CA MET A 185 3.02 5.23 3.95
C MET A 185 2.92 4.07 2.95
N ILE A 186 2.21 3.00 3.29
CA ILE A 186 1.84 1.96 2.31
C ILE A 186 0.57 2.43 1.60
N ILE A 187 0.72 2.87 0.35
CA ILE A 187 -0.37 3.37 -0.49
C ILE A 187 -0.41 2.46 -1.71
N ASP A 188 -1.41 1.58 -1.80
CA ASP A 188 -1.62 0.76 -2.99
C ASP A 188 -2.46 1.49 -4.05
N ASP A 189 -2.63 0.86 -5.21
CA ASP A 189 -3.46 1.40 -6.30
C ASP A 189 -4.87 1.76 -5.82
N GLU A 190 -5.48 0.90 -5.00
CA GLU A 190 -6.85 1.07 -4.53
C GLU A 190 -6.99 2.32 -3.64
N LEU A 191 -6.07 2.50 -2.69
CA LEU A 191 -6.08 3.66 -1.80
C LEU A 191 -5.77 4.96 -2.55
N PHE A 192 -4.85 4.91 -3.52
CA PHE A 192 -4.55 6.05 -4.39
C PHE A 192 -5.76 6.49 -5.20
N ASP A 193 -6.43 5.54 -5.86
CA ASP A 193 -7.64 5.80 -6.65
C ASP A 193 -8.78 6.30 -5.76
N TYR A 194 -8.97 5.67 -4.59
CA TYR A 194 -9.97 6.09 -3.60
C TYR A 194 -9.79 7.55 -3.17
N ARG A 195 -8.55 7.95 -2.86
CA ARG A 195 -8.22 9.33 -2.50
C ARG A 195 -8.50 10.29 -3.65
N ASN A 196 -8.15 9.91 -4.88
CA ASN A 196 -8.39 10.74 -6.06
C ASN A 196 -9.89 10.91 -6.33
N ASP A 197 -10.70 9.90 -6.07
CA ASP A 197 -12.16 9.99 -6.21
C ASP A 197 -12.78 10.95 -5.17
N LEU A 198 -12.24 11.01 -3.94
CA LEU A 198 -12.66 12.01 -2.94
C LEU A 198 -12.28 13.43 -3.36
N LEU A 199 -11.08 13.61 -3.93
CA LEU A 199 -10.67 14.90 -4.46
C LEU A 199 -11.53 15.32 -5.66
N GLU A 200 -11.82 14.39 -6.57
CA GLU A 200 -12.70 14.61 -7.72
C GLU A 200 -14.09 15.08 -7.27
N LYS A 201 -14.68 14.44 -6.25
CA LYS A 201 -15.95 14.87 -5.65
C LYS A 201 -15.88 16.29 -5.10
N SER A 202 -14.75 16.67 -4.50
CA SER A 202 -14.52 18.02 -3.99
C SER A 202 -14.47 19.03 -5.15
N MET A 203 -13.74 18.71 -6.23
CA MET A 203 -13.70 19.56 -7.43
C MET A 203 -15.07 19.70 -8.09
N VAL A 204 -15.87 18.63 -8.16
CA VAL A 204 -17.25 18.66 -8.65
C VAL A 204 -18.14 19.53 -7.76
N HIS A 205 -18.01 19.45 -6.44
CA HIS A 205 -18.77 20.27 -5.51
C HIS A 205 -18.51 21.77 -5.67
N HIS A 206 -17.30 22.15 -6.05
CA HIS A 206 -16.90 23.54 -6.32
C HIS A 206 -17.02 23.92 -7.80
N ASP A 207 -17.85 23.19 -8.57
CA ASP A 207 -18.18 23.47 -9.97
C ASP A 207 -16.97 23.56 -10.92
N LEU A 208 -15.86 22.88 -10.61
CA LEU A 208 -14.71 22.85 -11.51
C LEU A 208 -15.04 22.02 -12.77
N GLY A 209 -14.96 22.68 -13.92
CA GLY A 209 -15.32 22.08 -15.22
C GLY A 209 -14.55 20.78 -15.54
N GLU A 210 -15.23 19.85 -16.22
CA GLU A 210 -14.69 18.50 -16.54
C GLU A 210 -13.33 18.54 -17.25
N LYS A 211 -13.12 19.51 -18.15
CA LYS A 211 -11.83 19.73 -18.83
C LYS A 211 -10.69 19.88 -17.82
N TRP A 212 -10.89 20.68 -16.77
CA TRP A 212 -9.89 21.00 -15.76
C TRP A 212 -9.68 19.82 -14.81
N ARG A 213 -10.77 19.15 -14.41
CA ARG A 213 -10.69 17.90 -13.63
C ARG A 213 -9.89 16.81 -14.33
N LYS A 214 -10.05 16.64 -15.65
CA LYS A 214 -9.22 15.69 -16.43
C LYS A 214 -7.74 16.05 -16.43
N ARG A 215 -7.39 17.34 -16.54
CA ARG A 215 -5.98 17.79 -16.45
C ARG A 215 -5.42 17.56 -15.06
N TRP A 216 -6.20 17.83 -14.02
CA TRP A 216 -5.84 17.51 -12.64
C TRP A 216 -5.62 16.00 -12.45
N ARG A 217 -6.53 15.15 -12.93
CA ARG A 217 -6.37 13.69 -12.83
C ARG A 217 -5.07 13.23 -13.49
N ALA A 218 -4.73 13.79 -14.66
CA ALA A 218 -3.45 13.49 -15.32
C ALA A 218 -2.24 13.94 -14.49
N LEU A 219 -2.34 15.07 -13.79
CA LEU A 219 -1.32 15.54 -12.84
C LEU A 219 -1.15 14.57 -11.67
N ASP A 220 -2.23 14.11 -11.03
CA ASP A 220 -2.14 13.12 -9.94
C ASP A 220 -1.52 11.80 -10.46
N GLU A 221 -1.98 11.28 -11.61
CA GLU A 221 -1.46 10.03 -12.21
C GLU A 221 0.04 10.12 -12.56
N HIS A 222 0.54 11.30 -12.93
CA HIS A 222 1.97 11.52 -13.18
C HIS A 222 2.84 11.17 -11.97
N TYR A 223 2.36 11.46 -10.76
CA TYR A 223 3.07 11.16 -9.51
C TYR A 223 2.82 9.76 -8.97
N LYS A 224 1.98 8.95 -9.61
CA LYS A 224 1.57 7.63 -9.11
C LYS A 224 2.75 6.72 -8.82
N LEU A 225 3.72 6.64 -9.74
CA LEU A 225 4.93 5.82 -9.56
C LEU A 225 5.83 6.30 -8.41
N MET A 226 5.69 7.55 -7.96
CA MET A 226 6.44 8.09 -6.82
C MET A 226 5.74 7.81 -5.49
N ILE A 227 4.47 7.39 -5.49
CA ILE A 227 3.66 7.25 -4.27
C ILE A 227 3.26 5.81 -4.03
N VAL A 228 2.79 5.11 -5.07
CA VAL A 228 2.15 3.79 -4.98
C VAL A 228 3.19 2.69 -4.76
N LYS A 229 2.98 1.89 -3.71
CA LYS A 229 3.88 0.84 -3.25
C LYS A 229 3.20 -0.14 -2.29
N SER A 230 3.68 -1.37 -2.29
CA SER A 230 3.14 -2.48 -1.47
C SER A 230 3.81 -2.58 -0.09
N ARG A 231 4.91 -1.84 0.10
CA ARG A 231 5.70 -1.76 1.32
C ARG A 231 6.24 -0.34 1.51
N LYS A 232 6.65 0.00 2.73
CA LYS A 232 7.37 1.25 2.99
C LYS A 232 8.67 1.29 2.19
N TRP A 233 9.07 2.47 1.73
CA TRP A 233 10.35 2.70 1.08
C TRP A 233 11.36 3.32 2.04
N PRO A 234 12.67 3.05 1.85
CA PRO A 234 13.70 3.69 2.63
C PRO A 234 13.62 5.21 2.48
N ASN A 235 13.90 5.95 3.56
CA ASN A 235 14.05 7.39 3.45
C ASN A 235 15.35 7.73 2.72
N ILE A 236 15.44 8.91 2.10
CA ILE A 236 16.65 9.39 1.45
C ILE A 236 16.98 10.80 1.95
N ILE A 237 18.10 10.93 2.67
CA ILE A 237 18.56 12.19 3.25
C ILE A 237 19.87 12.57 2.56
N GLY A 238 19.88 13.67 1.79
CA GLY A 238 20.95 13.92 0.83
C GLY A 238 21.08 12.75 -0.15
N ASP A 239 22.28 12.15 -0.19
CA ASP A 239 22.64 10.96 -0.98
C ASP A 239 22.60 9.65 -0.17
N VAL A 240 22.15 9.71 1.10
CA VAL A 240 22.15 8.55 2.00
C VAL A 240 20.78 7.86 1.99
N ILE A 241 20.78 6.56 1.72
CA ILE A 241 19.59 5.70 1.84
C ILE A 241 19.50 5.22 3.30
N VAL A 242 18.39 5.56 3.96
CA VAL A 242 18.06 5.15 5.33
C VAL A 242 17.01 4.04 5.26
N PRO A 243 17.36 2.78 5.60
CA PRO A 243 16.41 1.67 5.56
C PRO A 243 15.22 1.85 6.51
N VAL A 244 14.06 1.35 6.08
CA VAL A 244 12.81 1.37 6.85
C VAL A 244 12.97 0.61 8.16
N GLY A 245 12.48 1.18 9.26
CA GLY A 245 12.39 0.48 10.54
C GLY A 245 13.74 0.21 11.18
N LYS A 246 14.78 0.97 10.80
CA LYS A 246 16.04 0.93 11.55
C LYS A 246 15.83 1.60 12.88
N PHE A 247 15.89 0.78 13.91
CA PHE A 247 16.15 1.22 15.25
C PHE A 247 17.63 1.15 15.52
N GLU A 248 18.21 2.25 15.95
CA GLU A 248 19.53 2.23 16.56
C GLU A 248 19.39 2.04 18.06
N THR A 249 20.25 1.19 18.61
CA THR A 249 20.43 1.14 20.06
C THR A 249 21.47 2.19 20.43
N MET A 250 21.06 3.14 21.26
CA MET A 250 21.95 4.15 21.82
C MET A 250 21.81 4.19 23.34
N THR A 251 22.78 4.80 24.01
CA THR A 251 22.73 5.00 25.45
C THR A 251 22.15 6.39 25.73
N ALA A 252 21.17 6.47 26.62
CA ALA A 252 20.59 7.72 27.04
C ALA A 252 21.64 8.65 27.68
N GLU A 253 21.93 9.80 27.09
CA GLU A 253 22.91 10.74 27.68
C GLU A 253 22.34 11.50 28.88
N MET A 254 21.02 11.64 28.93
CA MET A 254 20.24 12.27 29.99
C MET A 254 18.95 11.49 30.24
N ASP A 255 18.22 11.82 31.30
CA ASP A 255 16.91 11.24 31.54
C ASP A 255 15.97 11.61 30.38
N MET A 256 15.35 10.59 29.80
CA MET A 256 14.44 10.71 28.64
C MET A 256 13.07 10.14 28.99
N VAL A 257 12.10 10.31 28.10
CA VAL A 257 10.76 9.72 28.25
C VAL A 257 10.53 8.76 27.09
N CYS A 258 9.99 7.58 27.40
CA CYS A 258 9.59 6.63 26.38
C CYS A 258 8.36 7.13 25.61
N ASP A 259 8.43 7.24 24.28
CA ASP A 259 7.33 7.71 23.42
C ASP A 259 6.12 6.77 23.36
N ARG A 260 6.23 5.57 23.97
CA ARG A 260 5.14 4.58 24.02
C ARG A 260 4.44 4.51 25.36
N CYS A 261 5.20 4.20 26.41
CA CYS A 261 4.64 4.01 27.75
C CYS A 261 4.64 5.29 28.58
N PHE A 262 5.25 6.37 28.08
CA PHE A 262 5.37 7.66 28.77
C PHE A 262 6.10 7.61 30.11
N GLU A 263 6.78 6.50 30.39
CA GLU A 263 7.63 6.33 31.57
C GLU A 263 9.01 6.93 31.34
N GLU A 264 9.63 7.38 32.43
CA GLU A 264 10.99 7.88 32.44
C GLU A 264 12.01 6.78 32.10
N ILE A 265 13.03 7.16 31.33
CA ILE A 265 14.18 6.36 30.97
C ILE A 265 15.41 7.02 31.59
N PRO A 266 16.03 6.43 32.61
CA PRO A 266 17.19 7.03 33.26
C PRO A 266 18.39 7.20 32.31
N ALA A 267 19.17 8.25 32.51
CA ALA A 267 20.47 8.44 31.88
C ALA A 267 21.36 7.19 32.07
N GLY A 268 22.13 6.84 31.03
CA GLY A 268 22.93 5.62 30.97
C GLY A 268 22.13 4.36 30.56
N SER A 269 20.81 4.44 30.44
CA SER A 269 19.99 3.30 30.00
C SER A 269 20.08 3.10 28.48
N PRO A 270 20.11 1.85 28.00
CA PRO A 270 19.97 1.56 26.57
C PRO A 270 18.56 1.89 26.08
N VAL A 271 18.47 2.65 25.00
CA VAL A 271 17.22 3.01 24.32
C VAL A 271 17.25 2.58 22.87
N ARG A 272 16.08 2.28 22.30
CA ARG A 272 15.93 2.15 20.86
C ARG A 272 15.38 3.43 20.27
N TYR A 273 16.15 4.02 19.38
CA TYR A 273 15.75 5.19 18.62
C TYR A 273 15.21 4.75 17.26
N HIS A 274 13.92 4.96 17.02
CA HIS A 274 13.31 4.74 15.72
C HIS A 274 13.71 5.88 14.78
N GLN A 275 14.61 5.60 13.83
CA GLN A 275 15.17 6.64 12.98
C GLN A 275 14.12 7.34 12.11
N ASP A 276 13.12 6.62 11.61
CA ASP A 276 12.08 7.22 10.75
C ASP A 276 11.10 8.13 11.50
N GLU A 277 10.75 7.82 12.77
CA GLU A 277 9.75 8.55 13.54
C GLU A 277 10.35 9.55 14.53
N ALA A 278 11.68 9.54 14.66
CA ALA A 278 12.43 10.27 15.68
C ALA A 278 11.91 10.00 17.10
N GLN A 279 11.52 8.75 17.36
CA GLN A 279 10.96 8.33 18.64
C GLN A 279 11.95 7.46 19.42
N ILE A 280 11.89 7.58 20.75
CA ILE A 280 12.74 6.89 21.71
C ILE A 280 11.88 5.91 22.51
N TYR A 281 12.27 4.65 22.47
CA TYR A 281 11.61 3.58 23.18
C TYR A 281 12.51 2.98 24.26
N CYS A 282 11.95 2.78 25.45
CA CYS A 282 12.60 2.00 26.49
C CYS A 282 12.74 0.53 26.06
N GLN A 283 13.66 -0.22 26.66
CA GLN A 283 13.90 -1.62 26.27
C GLN A 283 12.65 -2.50 26.28
N LYS A 284 11.71 -2.27 27.21
CA LYS A 284 10.46 -3.04 27.28
C LYS A 284 9.55 -2.76 26.09
N CYS A 285 9.42 -1.48 25.70
CA CYS A 285 8.56 -1.06 24.59
C CYS A 285 9.18 -1.40 23.23
N ALA A 286 10.50 -1.35 23.14
CA ALA A 286 11.28 -1.66 21.95
C ALA A 286 11.16 -3.12 21.45
N LEU A 287 10.85 -4.07 22.34
CA LEU A 287 10.69 -5.49 22.01
C LEU A 287 9.31 -5.85 21.45
N LEU A 288 8.35 -4.92 21.52
CA LEU A 288 6.97 -5.15 21.06
C LEU A 288 6.80 -4.91 19.55
N GLU A 289 7.77 -4.28 18.88
CA GLU A 289 7.72 -3.99 17.44
C GLU A 289 8.38 -5.04 16.55
N GLU A 290 9.22 -5.95 17.09
CA GLU A 290 9.83 -7.02 16.30
C GLU A 290 8.84 -8.14 15.91
N ASN A 291 7.61 -8.11 16.45
CA ASN A 291 6.59 -9.15 16.28
C ASN A 291 5.30 -8.68 15.56
N GLN A 292 5.33 -7.56 14.83
CA GLN A 292 4.21 -7.07 13.99
C GLN A 292 4.67 -6.79 12.56
#